data_AF-A0A7C0X4S7-F1
#
_entry.id   AF-A0A7C0X4S7-F1
#
_cell.length_a   1.000
_cell.length_b   1.000
_cell.length_c   1.000
_cell.angle_alpha   90.00
_cell.angle_beta   90.00
_cell.angle_gamma   90.00
#
_symmetry.space_group_name_H-M   'P 1'
#
loop_
_entity.id
_entity.type
_entity.pdbx_description
1 polymer ?
#
loop_
_entity_poly.entity_id
_entity_poly.type
_entity_poly.pdbx_seq_one_letter_code
_entity_poly.pdbx_strand_id
1 'polypeptide(L)'
;MADNSFMGGFTDLNRLASDASWQQLIGRAKRAKSEVEASGSRSHKLDKDERKGLREACQQFEAIFVGYILREMRKTVQRSSLFPETPAEKIYRSMLDDEVAKAACKGGGIGLADMVFDDLMKTWEEQSDKGEKESDVTEGKESAKVSGLTHR
;
A
#
# COMPACT_ATOMS: atom_id res chain seq x y z
N MET A 1 1.56 23.44 -65.50
CA MET A 1 2.73 22.74 -64.96
C MET A 1 2.85 23.13 -63.50
N ALA A 2 3.01 22.12 -62.64
CA ALA A 2 3.14 22.13 -61.18
C ALA A 2 1.97 22.73 -60.38
N ASP A 3 1.28 21.92 -59.57
CA ASP A 3 1.67 21.92 -58.16
C ASP A 3 1.21 20.69 -57.35
N ASN A 4 2.08 20.37 -56.38
CA ASN A 4 1.89 19.67 -55.11
C ASN A 4 1.31 18.24 -55.01
N SER A 5 2.25 17.30 -55.03
CA SER A 5 2.31 16.12 -54.16
C SER A 5 2.22 16.48 -52.66
N PHE A 6 1.03 16.51 -52.08
CA PHE A 6 0.84 16.40 -50.63
C PHE A 6 -0.62 16.00 -50.35
N MET A 7 -0.83 15.10 -49.39
CA MET A 7 -2.13 14.60 -48.91
C MET A 7 -2.77 13.42 -49.65
N GLY A 8 -2.26 12.22 -49.36
CA GLY A 8 -2.99 10.95 -49.49
C GLY A 8 -2.88 10.04 -48.26
N GLY A 9 -2.37 10.56 -47.14
CA GLY A 9 -2.01 9.78 -45.94
C GLY A 9 -3.07 9.73 -44.85
N PHE A 10 -4.36 9.72 -45.19
CA PHE A 10 -5.43 9.73 -44.17
C PHE A 10 -6.55 8.69 -44.41
N THR A 11 -6.56 8.00 -45.54
CA THR A 11 -7.62 7.01 -45.85
C THR A 11 -7.33 5.59 -45.35
N ASP A 12 -6.22 5.37 -44.64
CA ASP A 12 -5.84 4.05 -44.08
C ASP A 12 -6.09 3.90 -42.56
N LEU A 13 -6.85 4.78 -41.93
CA LEU A 13 -7.19 4.64 -40.50
C LEU A 13 -8.44 3.80 -40.24
N ASN A 14 -9.37 3.72 -41.20
CA ASN A 14 -10.61 2.94 -41.03
C ASN A 14 -10.42 1.44 -41.28
N ARG A 15 -9.31 1.04 -41.93
CA ARG A 15 -8.93 -0.36 -42.17
C ARG A 15 -8.09 -0.95 -41.03
N LEU A 16 -7.38 -0.10 -40.28
CA LEU A 16 -6.63 -0.49 -39.08
C LEU A 16 -7.54 -0.62 -37.84
N ALA A 17 -8.71 0.03 -37.85
CA ALA A 17 -9.73 -0.10 -36.81
C ALA A 17 -10.54 -1.41 -36.91
N SER A 18 -10.55 -2.06 -38.08
CA SER A 18 -11.22 -3.34 -38.33
C SER A 18 -10.33 -4.56 -38.08
N ASP A 19 -9.14 -4.39 -37.49
CA ASP A 19 -8.39 -5.54 -37.02
C ASP A 19 -9.02 -6.04 -35.72
N ALA A 20 -9.45 -7.30 -35.74
CA ALA A 20 -9.83 -8.09 -34.58
C ALA A 20 -8.82 -7.98 -33.41
N SER A 21 -7.60 -7.54 -33.70
CA SER A 21 -6.54 -7.14 -32.77
C SER A 21 -7.00 -6.14 -31.69
N TRP A 22 -7.64 -5.02 -32.03
CA TRP A 22 -7.88 -3.96 -31.02
C TRP A 22 -8.99 -4.30 -30.02
N GLN A 23 -10.07 -4.93 -30.49
CA GLN A 23 -11.13 -5.44 -29.62
C GLN A 23 -10.61 -6.62 -28.77
N GLN A 24 -9.77 -7.48 -29.35
CA GLN A 24 -9.17 -8.61 -28.63
C GLN A 24 -8.14 -8.15 -27.60
N LEU A 25 -7.37 -7.10 -27.88
CA LEU A 25 -6.41 -6.49 -26.97
C LEU A 25 -7.12 -5.80 -25.80
N ILE A 26 -8.19 -5.04 -26.05
CA ILE A 26 -9.03 -4.46 -24.99
C ILE A 26 -9.67 -5.58 -24.15
N GLY A 27 -10.15 -6.65 -24.78
CA GLY A 27 -10.71 -7.81 -24.08
C GLY A 27 -9.68 -8.59 -23.25
N ARG A 28 -8.43 -8.68 -23.72
CA ARG A 28 -7.30 -9.27 -22.97
C ARG A 28 -6.88 -8.40 -21.80
N ALA A 29 -6.83 -7.07 -21.98
CA ALA A 29 -6.55 -6.13 -20.90
C ALA A 29 -7.64 -6.17 -19.82
N LYS A 30 -8.92 -6.27 -20.23
CA LYS A 30 -10.05 -6.41 -19.30
C LYS A 30 -10.00 -7.72 -18.53
N ARG A 31 -9.62 -8.83 -19.18
CA ARG A 31 -9.41 -10.14 -18.53
C ARG A 31 -8.21 -10.16 -17.59
N ALA A 32 -7.08 -9.57 -18.00
CA ALA A 32 -5.91 -9.45 -17.14
C ALA A 32 -6.22 -8.59 -15.91
N LYS A 33 -7.01 -7.52 -16.08
CA LYS A 33 -7.48 -6.70 -14.96
C LYS A 33 -8.40 -7.50 -14.03
N SER A 34 -9.35 -8.27 -14.57
CA SER A 34 -10.22 -9.14 -13.75
C SER A 34 -9.47 -10.32 -13.12
N GLU A 35 -8.41 -10.84 -13.74
CA GLU A 35 -7.55 -11.88 -13.16
C GLU A 35 -6.66 -11.32 -12.04
N VAL A 36 -6.19 -10.08 -12.19
CA VAL A 36 -5.47 -9.34 -11.14
C VAL A 36 -6.42 -8.95 -9.99
N GLU A 37 -7.65 -8.51 -10.28
CA GLU A 37 -8.68 -8.20 -9.27
C GLU A 37 -9.20 -9.48 -8.58
N ALA A 38 -9.36 -10.60 -9.31
CA ALA A 38 -9.74 -11.90 -8.74
C ALA A 38 -8.60 -12.54 -7.92
N SER A 39 -7.34 -12.30 -8.27
CA SER A 39 -6.20 -12.75 -7.45
C SER A 39 -5.92 -11.81 -6.26
N GLY A 40 -6.27 -10.52 -6.39
CA GLY A 40 -6.17 -9.50 -5.33
C GLY A 40 -7.32 -9.54 -4.32
N SER A 41 -8.42 -10.25 -4.60
CA SER A 41 -9.58 -10.38 -3.71
C SER A 41 -9.59 -11.70 -2.92
N ARG A 42 -8.43 -12.19 -2.48
CA ARG A 42 -8.41 -13.03 -1.28
C ARG A 42 -8.48 -12.07 -0.11
N SER A 43 -9.66 -11.95 0.50
CA SER A 43 -9.84 -11.41 1.85
C SER A 43 -8.99 -12.26 2.81
N HIS A 44 -7.69 -11.97 2.85
CA HIS A 44 -6.74 -12.64 3.71
C HIS A 44 -6.87 -12.00 5.08
N LYS A 45 -7.81 -12.52 5.88
CA LYS A 45 -7.87 -12.19 7.30
C LYS A 45 -6.54 -12.60 7.89
N LEU A 46 -5.81 -11.64 8.46
CA LEU A 46 -4.52 -11.89 9.07
C LEU A 46 -4.66 -13.01 10.11
N ASP A 47 -3.86 -14.05 9.93
CA ASP A 47 -3.71 -15.12 10.91
C ASP A 47 -3.15 -14.56 12.23
N LYS A 48 -3.34 -15.28 13.33
CA LYS A 48 -2.77 -14.97 14.65
C LYS A 48 -1.25 -14.76 14.58
N ASP A 49 -0.52 -15.57 13.81
CA ASP A 49 0.93 -15.42 13.71
C ASP A 49 1.31 -14.14 12.95
N GLU A 50 0.57 -13.80 11.89
CA GLU A 50 0.76 -12.55 11.15
C GLU A 50 0.44 -11.32 12.01
N ARG A 51 -0.65 -11.36 12.79
CA ARG A 51 -0.99 -10.28 13.73
C ARG A 51 0.06 -10.12 14.82
N LYS A 52 0.61 -11.23 15.32
CA LYS A 52 1.71 -11.20 16.30
C LYS A 52 2.97 -10.59 15.69
N GLY A 53 3.36 -11.01 14.49
CA GLY A 53 4.51 -10.46 13.77
C GLY A 53 4.35 -8.95 13.49
N LEU A 54 3.15 -8.52 13.11
CA LEU A 54 2.85 -7.11 12.91
C LEU A 54 2.99 -6.31 14.21
N ARG A 55 2.51 -6.84 15.33
CA ARG A 55 2.68 -6.20 16.64
C ARG A 55 4.14 -6.10 17.06
N GLU A 56 4.92 -7.16 16.84
CA GLU A 56 6.37 -7.17 17.09
C GLU A 56 7.10 -6.12 16.23
N ALA A 57 6.72 -5.98 14.95
CA ALA A 57 7.27 -4.96 14.07
C ALA A 57 6.93 -3.53 14.56
N CYS A 58 5.70 -3.30 15.03
CA CYS A 58 5.29 -2.01 15.61
C CYS A 58 6.08 -1.69 16.89
N GLN A 59 6.34 -2.68 17.74
CA GLN A 59 7.20 -2.50 18.93
C GLN A 59 8.65 -2.17 18.57
N GLN A 60 9.19 -2.79 17.52
CA GLN A 60 10.53 -2.46 17.01
C GLN A 60 10.59 -1.04 16.44
N PHE A 61 9.54 -0.62 15.73
CA PHE A 61 9.42 0.76 15.24
C PHE A 61 9.40 1.76 16.40
N GLU A 62 8.61 1.49 17.45
CA GLU A 62 8.59 2.34 18.64
C GLU A 62 9.98 2.42 19.29
N ALA A 63 10.75 1.33 19.35
CA ALA A 63 12.11 1.36 19.90
C ALA A 63 13.04 2.29 19.09
N ILE A 64 12.96 2.25 17.75
CA ILE A 64 13.74 3.16 16.90
C ILE A 64 13.31 4.62 17.15
N PHE A 65 12.01 4.86 17.27
CA PHE A 65 11.47 6.19 17.51
C PHE A 65 11.86 6.75 18.88
N VAL A 66 11.81 5.93 19.94
CA VAL A 66 12.29 6.31 21.28
C VAL A 66 13.78 6.63 21.24
N GLY A 67 14.60 5.82 20.56
CA GLY A 67 16.02 6.10 20.36
C GLY A 67 16.25 7.44 19.64
N TYR A 68 15.43 7.75 18.64
CA TYR A 68 15.45 9.05 17.96
C TYR A 68 15.14 10.20 18.92
N ILE A 69 14.08 10.09 19.73
CA ILE A 69 13.71 11.10 20.73
C ILE A 69 14.86 11.31 21.72
N LEU A 70 15.43 10.24 22.27
CA LEU A 70 16.55 10.32 23.23
C LEU A 70 17.73 11.09 22.64
N ARG A 71 18.05 10.83 21.37
CA ARG A 71 19.11 11.53 20.65
C ARG A 71 18.79 13.01 20.45
N GLU A 72 17.58 13.36 20.01
CA GLU A 72 17.18 14.75 19.81
C GLU A 72 17.14 15.54 21.13
N MET A 73 16.59 14.95 22.19
CA MET A 73 16.62 15.54 23.54
C MET A 73 18.05 15.88 23.95
N ARG A 74 19.01 15.00 23.68
CA ARG A 74 20.40 15.22 24.05
C ARG A 74 21.11 16.30 23.22
N LYS A 75 20.66 16.55 21.98
CA LYS A 75 21.14 17.68 21.18
C LYS A 75 20.71 19.03 21.75
N THR A 76 19.61 19.08 22.50
CA THR A 76 19.15 20.32 23.14
C THR A 76 20.00 20.71 24.35
N VAL A 77 20.74 19.77 24.94
CA VAL A 77 21.66 20.05 26.05
C VAL A 77 22.91 20.74 25.49
N GLN A 78 23.10 22.00 25.88
CA GLN A 78 24.26 22.80 25.48
C GLN A 78 25.56 22.09 25.90
N ARG A 79 26.40 21.78 24.91
CA ARG A 79 27.70 21.15 25.13
C ARG A 79 28.64 22.20 25.75
N SER A 80 29.14 21.94 26.95
CA SER A 80 30.15 22.81 27.55
C SER A 80 31.48 22.70 26.80
N SER A 81 32.12 23.83 26.51
CA SER A 81 33.50 23.88 25.95
C SER A 81 34.55 23.18 26.84
N LEU A 82 34.22 22.94 28.12
CA LEU A 82 35.13 22.34 29.10
C LEU A 82 35.28 20.82 28.94
N PHE A 83 34.32 20.15 28.29
CA PHE A 83 34.33 18.71 28.09
C PHE A 83 34.02 18.38 26.62
N PRO A 84 35.04 18.30 25.75
CA PRO A 84 34.84 17.92 24.36
C PRO A 84 34.44 16.44 24.27
N GLU A 85 33.34 16.16 23.57
CA GLU A 85 32.85 14.80 23.38
C GLU A 85 33.77 14.03 22.43
N THR A 86 34.24 12.85 22.87
CA THR A 86 35.14 12.02 22.06
C THR A 86 34.35 11.16 21.06
N PRO A 87 34.95 10.75 19.92
CA PRO A 87 34.31 9.81 19.00
C PRO A 87 33.93 8.48 19.65
N ALA A 88 34.77 7.97 20.56
CA ALA A 88 34.50 6.75 21.32
C ALA A 88 33.26 6.90 22.23
N GLU A 89 33.14 8.05 22.92
CA GLU A 89 31.97 8.36 23.74
C GLU A 89 30.70 8.40 22.89
N LYS A 90 30.73 9.02 21.70
CA LYS A 90 29.58 9.06 20.79
C LYS A 90 29.07 7.66 20.42
N ILE A 91 29.98 6.76 20.07
CA ILE A 91 29.64 5.38 19.69
C ILE A 91 29.05 4.63 20.88
N TYR A 92 29.70 4.71 22.05
CA TYR A 92 29.20 4.08 23.26
C TYR A 92 27.82 4.63 23.64
N ARG A 93 27.62 5.95 23.51
CA ARG A 93 26.35 6.61 23.78
C ARG A 93 25.26 6.16 22.83
N SER A 94 25.54 6.01 21.53
CA SER A 94 24.55 5.50 20.59
C SER A 94 24.13 4.06 20.92
N MET A 95 25.09 3.21 21.28
CA MET A 95 24.78 1.83 21.69
C MET A 95 23.94 1.81 22.98
N LEU A 96 24.26 2.70 23.93
CA LEU A 96 23.48 2.85 25.16
C LEU A 96 22.05 3.33 24.85
N ASP A 97 21.89 4.32 23.98
CA ASP A 97 20.58 4.84 23.58
C ASP A 97 19.73 3.75 22.93
N ASP A 98 20.31 2.90 22.08
CA ASP A 98 19.62 1.77 21.45
C ASP A 98 19.12 0.75 22.48
N GLU A 99 19.94 0.39 23.47
CA GLU A 99 19.54 -0.56 24.51
C GLU A 99 18.52 0.04 25.48
N VAL A 100 18.66 1.31 25.84
CA VAL A 100 17.66 2.03 26.65
C VAL A 100 16.32 2.08 25.92
N ALA A 101 16.32 2.37 24.62
CA ALA A 101 15.10 2.40 23.83
C ALA A 101 14.43 1.03 23.74
N LYS A 102 15.20 -0.04 23.49
CA LYS A 102 14.69 -1.42 23.50
C LYS A 102 14.11 -1.81 24.86
N ALA A 103 14.79 -1.46 25.96
CA ALA A 103 14.34 -1.74 27.31
C ALA A 103 13.06 -0.98 27.65
N ALA A 104 12.97 0.29 27.24
CA ALA A 104 11.78 1.12 27.42
C ALA A 104 10.55 0.53 26.71
N CYS A 105 10.69 0.06 25.47
CA CYS A 105 9.61 -0.59 24.73
C CYS A 105 9.18 -1.92 25.37
N LYS A 106 10.13 -2.74 25.85
CA LYS A 106 9.81 -4.01 26.54
C LYS A 106 9.03 -3.79 27.85
N GLY A 107 9.27 -2.69 28.55
CA GLY A 107 8.64 -2.37 29.83
C GLY A 107 7.23 -1.77 29.74
N GLY A 108 6.68 -1.58 28.54
CA GLY A 108 5.38 -0.95 28.32
C GLY A 108 5.40 0.23 27.36
N GLY A 109 6.57 0.67 26.91
CA GLY A 109 6.72 1.68 25.85
C GLY A 109 6.07 3.02 26.19
N ILE A 110 5.84 3.82 25.14
CA ILE A 110 5.05 5.05 25.21
C ILE A 110 3.62 4.86 24.67
N GLY A 111 3.30 3.66 24.17
CA GLY A 111 2.01 3.28 23.62
C GLY A 111 1.88 3.56 22.11
N LEU A 112 2.96 3.98 21.44
CA LEU A 112 2.91 4.28 20.01
C LEU A 112 2.78 3.01 19.17
N ALA A 113 3.40 1.91 19.60
CA ALA A 113 3.31 0.63 18.91
C ALA A 113 1.85 0.14 18.82
N ASP A 114 1.09 0.26 19.90
CA ASP A 114 -0.31 -0.18 19.94
C ASP A 114 -1.20 0.74 19.09
N MET A 115 -0.99 2.06 19.13
CA MET A 115 -1.74 3.01 18.27
C MET A 115 -1.52 2.73 16.77
N VAL A 116 -0.27 2.53 16.36
CA VAL A 116 0.05 2.20 14.96
C VAL A 116 -0.51 0.84 14.58
N PHE A 117 -0.45 -0.14 15.47
CA PHE A 117 -1.02 -1.46 15.24
C PHE A 117 -2.53 -1.40 15.03
N ASP A 118 -3.25 -0.64 15.85
CA ASP A 118 -4.70 -0.48 15.75
C ASP A 118 -5.12 0.20 14.44
N ASP A 119 -4.40 1.26 14.03
CA ASP A 119 -4.64 1.93 12.74
C ASP A 119 -4.41 1.00 11.55
N LEU A 120 -3.34 0.18 11.61
CA LEU A 120 -3.08 -0.84 10.60
C LEU A 120 -4.18 -1.91 10.62
N MET A 121 -4.55 -2.46 11.77
CA MET A 121 -5.63 -3.45 11.83
C MET A 121 -6.95 -2.93 11.25
N LYS A 122 -7.32 -1.69 11.58
CA LYS A 122 -8.55 -1.06 11.07
C LYS A 122 -8.51 -0.91 9.55
N THR A 123 -7.41 -0.42 8.99
CA THR A 123 -7.27 -0.25 7.54
C THR A 123 -7.31 -1.58 6.78
N TRP A 124 -6.77 -2.65 7.37
CA TRP A 124 -6.83 -4.00 6.79
C TRP A 124 -8.25 -4.59 6.86
N GLU A 125 -8.99 -4.36 7.95
CA GLU A 125 -10.40 -4.76 8.06
C GLU A 125 -11.29 -4.02 7.05
N GLU A 126 -11.08 -2.72 6.87
CA GLU A 126 -11.81 -1.90 5.88
C GLU A 126 -11.56 -2.34 4.43
N GLN A 127 -10.36 -2.84 4.11
CA GLN A 127 -10.05 -3.41 2.79
C GLN A 127 -10.69 -4.78 2.59
N SER A 128 -10.89 -5.54 3.67
CA SER A 128 -11.56 -6.84 3.64
C SER A 128 -13.07 -6.70 3.38
N ASP A 129 -13.74 -5.70 3.99
CA ASP A 129 -15.20 -5.47 3.86
C ASP A 129 -15.61 -4.90 2.49
N LYS A 130 -14.71 -4.17 1.82
CA LYS A 130 -14.99 -3.61 0.48
C LYS A 130 -15.05 -4.67 -0.63
N GLY A 131 -14.42 -5.83 -0.44
CA GLY A 131 -14.47 -6.94 -1.39
C GLY A 131 -15.82 -7.68 -1.43
N GLU A 132 -16.56 -7.70 -0.33
CA GLU A 132 -17.85 -8.42 -0.25
C GLU A 132 -19.03 -7.64 -0.84
N LYS A 133 -18.97 -6.30 -0.91
CA LYS A 133 -20.09 -5.47 -1.39
C LYS A 133 -20.16 -5.30 -2.91
N GLU A 134 -19.11 -5.66 -3.65
CA GLU A 134 -19.09 -5.54 -5.12
C GLU A 134 -19.50 -6.85 -5.84
N SER A 135 -19.49 -7.99 -5.15
CA SER A 135 -19.97 -9.28 -5.68
C SER A 135 -21.50 -9.43 -5.67
N ASP A 136 -22.22 -8.80 -4.73
CA ASP A 136 -23.69 -8.92 -4.61
C ASP A 136 -24.46 -8.01 -5.61
N VAL A 137 -23.83 -6.96 -6.14
CA VAL A 137 -24.51 -6.00 -7.03
C VAL A 137 -24.60 -6.51 -8.49
N THR A 138 -23.77 -7.47 -8.88
CA THR A 138 -23.66 -7.93 -10.28
C THR A 138 -24.61 -9.06 -10.66
N GLU A 139 -25.09 -9.89 -9.71
CA GLU A 139 -26.09 -10.95 -10.00
C GLU A 139 -27.53 -10.42 -10.11
N GLY A 140 -27.86 -9.29 -9.47
CA GLY A 140 -29.23 -8.75 -9.45
C GLY A 140 -29.68 -8.00 -10.72
N LYS A 141 -28.77 -7.64 -11.63
CA LYS A 141 -29.11 -6.81 -12.81
C LYS A 141 -29.23 -7.57 -14.13
N GLU A 142 -28.80 -8.83 -14.20
CA GLU A 142 -28.88 -9.63 -15.43
C GLU A 142 -30.21 -10.41 -15.56
N SER A 143 -30.82 -10.81 -14.44
CA SER A 143 -32.10 -11.55 -14.41
C SER A 143 -33.31 -10.71 -14.82
N ALA A 144 -33.23 -9.37 -14.76
CA ALA A 144 -34.33 -8.49 -15.15
C ALA A 144 -34.42 -8.20 -16.67
N LYS A 145 -33.39 -8.54 -17.48
CA LYS A 145 -33.37 -8.16 -18.90
C LYS A 145 -33.78 -9.28 -19.88
N VAL A 146 -33.80 -10.54 -19.45
CA VAL A 146 -34.16 -11.68 -20.33
C VAL A 146 -35.67 -11.98 -20.34
N SER A 147 -36.42 -11.52 -19.34
CA SER A 147 -37.88 -11.78 -19.22
C SER A 147 -38.77 -10.82 -20.03
N GLY A 148 -38.22 -9.84 -20.74
CA GLY A 148 -39.00 -8.75 -21.35
C GLY A 148 -39.28 -8.86 -22.85
N LEU A 149 -38.84 -9.91 -23.55
CA LEU A 149 -38.89 -9.93 -25.02
C LEU A 149 -39.39 -11.25 -25.63
N THR A 150 -40.56 -11.73 -25.21
CA THR A 150 -41.32 -12.77 -25.93
C THR A 150 -42.83 -12.54 -25.84
N HIS A 151 -43.34 -11.62 -26.66
CA HIS A 151 -44.56 -11.77 -27.48
C HIS A 151 -45.00 -10.40 -28.04
N ARG A 152 -44.71 -10.15 -29.31
CA ARG A 152 -45.71 -9.89 -30.36
C ARG A 152 -45.04 -9.80 -31.73
#